data_AF-A0A6C0ITS0-F1
#
_entry.id   AF-A0A6C0ITS0-F1
#
_cell.length_a   1.000
_cell.length_b   1.000
_cell.length_c   1.000
_cell.angle_alpha   90.00
_cell.angle_beta   90.00
_cell.angle_gamma   90.00
#
_symmetry.space_group_name_H-M   'P 1'
#
loop_
_entity.id
_entity.type
_entity.pdbx_description
1 polymer ?
#
loop_
_entity_poly.entity_id
_entity_poly.type
_entity_poly.pdbx_seq_one_letter_code
_entity_poly.pdbx_strand_id
1 'polypeptide(L)'
;MGDNDSLNLKKLITEYKPEETTEKIRGLKHSMKIKTDVEMIILTKRKYSKLKKETLDQMCSKKATFLFNNYYNIYNRLMKNQLNLEILGRLIMVLKSIEDGEYDQHTASVVVGKILKEMYIDSALRGETIDKKTGKVEKKRKGKNIKWNDFKKMQ
;
A
#
# COMPACT_ATOMS: atom_id res chain seq x y z
N MET A 1 11.84 1.73 -19.50
CA MET A 1 10.70 0.82 -19.24
C MET A 1 10.36 0.17 -20.56
N GLY A 2 10.33 -1.16 -20.65
CA GLY A 2 10.08 -1.86 -21.91
C GLY A 2 8.58 -2.01 -22.15
N ASP A 3 8.14 -1.74 -23.39
CA ASP A 3 6.74 -1.74 -23.84
C ASP A 3 5.97 -3.04 -23.54
N ASN A 4 6.69 -4.14 -23.28
CA ASN A 4 6.14 -5.45 -22.96
C ASN A 4 5.37 -5.52 -21.64
N ASP A 5 5.74 -4.73 -20.61
CA ASP A 5 5.04 -4.74 -19.32
C ASP A 5 3.64 -4.12 -19.42
N SER A 6 3.48 -3.11 -20.27
CA SER A 6 2.19 -2.47 -20.54
C SER A 6 1.26 -3.39 -21.35
N LEU A 7 1.83 -4.11 -22.32
CA LEU A 7 1.10 -5.05 -23.18
C LEU A 7 0.51 -6.23 -22.39
N ASN A 8 1.26 -6.80 -21.44
CA ASN A 8 0.78 -7.91 -20.61
C ASN A 8 -0.32 -7.48 -19.63
N LEU A 9 -0.24 -6.27 -19.09
CA LEU A 9 -1.26 -5.74 -18.20
C LEU A 9 -2.58 -5.46 -18.95
N LYS A 10 -2.50 -4.93 -20.18
CA LYS A 10 -3.67 -4.75 -21.05
C LYS A 10 -4.37 -6.09 -21.35
N LYS A 11 -3.62 -7.16 -21.60
CA LYS A 11 -4.19 -8.51 -21.83
C LYS A 11 -4.98 -9.02 -20.61
N LEU A 12 -4.39 -8.95 -19.42
CA LEU A 12 -5.04 -9.37 -18.16
C LEU A 12 -6.32 -8.59 -17.86
N ILE A 13 -6.31 -7.28 -18.12
CA ILE A 13 -7.48 -6.41 -17.93
C ILE A 13 -8.58 -6.73 -18.95
N THR A 14 -8.21 -6.99 -20.21
CA THR A 14 -9.18 -7.25 -21.29
C THR A 14 -9.88 -8.60 -21.13
N GLU A 15 -9.17 -9.63 -20.67
CA GLU A 15 -9.74 -10.96 -20.41
C GLU A 15 -10.77 -10.95 -19.28
N TYR A 16 -10.63 -10.06 -18.30
CA TYR A 16 -11.50 -10.03 -17.11
C TYR A 16 -12.75 -9.15 -17.27
N LYS A 17 -12.89 -8.43 -18.40
CA LYS A 17 -13.98 -7.45 -18.68
C LYS A 17 -14.44 -6.70 -17.41
N PRO A 18 -13.56 -5.95 -16.74
CA PRO A 18 -13.93 -5.20 -15.55
C PRO A 18 -15.05 -4.21 -15.89
N GLU A 19 -16.00 -4.05 -14.97
CA GLU A 19 -17.00 -3.00 -15.04
C GLU A 19 -16.29 -1.64 -15.21
N GLU A 20 -16.78 -0.79 -16.12
CA GLU A 20 -16.26 0.57 -16.26
C GLU A 20 -16.71 1.41 -15.06
N THR A 21 -15.79 1.59 -14.11
CA THR A 21 -16.04 2.31 -12.85
C THR A 21 -15.49 3.74 -12.85
N THR A 22 -14.81 4.15 -13.91
CA THR A 22 -14.18 5.49 -14.05
C THR A 22 -15.19 6.60 -13.73
N GLU A 23 -16.35 6.60 -14.39
CA GLU A 23 -17.38 7.64 -14.21
C GLU A 23 -18.02 7.58 -12.82
N LYS A 24 -18.20 6.37 -12.28
CA LYS A 24 -18.70 6.19 -10.91
C LYS A 24 -17.75 6.79 -9.88
N ILE A 25 -16.44 6.58 -10.04
CA ILE A 25 -15.41 7.16 -9.17
C ILE A 25 -15.45 8.69 -9.26
N ARG A 26 -15.48 9.24 -10.47
CA ARG A 26 -15.59 10.70 -10.73
C ARG A 26 -16.83 11.34 -10.12
N GLY A 27 -17.96 10.63 -10.13
CA GLY A 27 -19.20 11.10 -9.51
C GLY A 27 -19.16 11.08 -7.98
N LEU A 28 -18.56 10.04 -7.38
CA LEU A 28 -18.56 9.87 -5.93
C LEU A 28 -17.62 10.84 -5.19
N LYS A 29 -16.42 11.10 -5.74
CA LYS A 29 -15.41 12.00 -5.16
C LYS A 29 -15.09 11.70 -3.69
N HIS A 30 -14.70 10.46 -3.41
CA HIS A 30 -14.46 9.98 -2.05
C HIS A 30 -13.02 10.20 -1.58
N SER A 31 -12.05 10.41 -2.49
CA SER A 31 -10.63 10.52 -2.13
C SER A 31 -10.36 11.53 -1.02
N MET A 32 -10.93 12.74 -1.12
CA MET A 32 -10.71 13.80 -0.14
C MET A 32 -11.38 13.50 1.21
N LYS A 33 -12.56 12.86 1.20
CA LYS A 33 -13.25 12.45 2.43
C LYS A 33 -12.46 11.36 3.16
N ILE A 34 -11.94 10.38 2.43
CA ILE A 34 -11.05 9.34 2.97
C ILE A 34 -9.80 9.97 3.57
N LYS A 35 -9.12 10.87 2.82
CA LYS A 35 -7.92 11.56 3.29
C LYS A 35 -8.17 12.29 4.61
N THR A 36 -9.22 13.10 4.64
CA THR A 36 -9.60 13.93 5.80
C THR A 36 -9.85 13.07 7.03
N ASP A 37 -10.59 11.96 6.89
CA ASP A 37 -10.87 11.05 8.00
C ASP A 37 -9.63 10.29 8.48
N VAL A 38 -8.76 9.87 7.56
CA VAL A 38 -7.46 9.24 7.90
C VAL A 38 -6.58 10.20 8.71
N GLU A 39 -6.46 11.45 8.26
CA GLU A 39 -5.73 12.50 8.97
C GLU A 39 -6.32 12.77 10.36
N MET A 40 -7.64 12.85 10.47
CA MET A 40 -8.33 13.02 11.76
C MET A 40 -8.02 11.88 12.73
N ILE A 41 -8.01 10.62 12.26
CA ILE A 41 -7.67 9.46 13.09
C ILE A 41 -6.21 9.56 13.56
N ILE A 42 -5.28 9.87 12.66
CA ILE A 42 -3.84 9.99 12.98
C ILE A 42 -3.62 11.09 14.02
N LEU A 43 -4.21 12.27 13.81
CA LEU A 43 -4.09 13.41 14.72
C LEU A 43 -4.70 13.11 16.08
N THR A 44 -5.87 12.46 16.11
CA THR A 44 -6.54 12.07 17.36
C THR A 44 -5.71 11.05 18.13
N LYS A 45 -5.17 10.03 17.46
CA LYS A 45 -4.27 9.04 18.06
C LYS A 45 -2.99 9.66 18.62
N ARG A 46 -2.42 10.64 17.92
CA ARG A 46 -1.22 11.37 18.39
C ARG A 46 -1.55 12.25 19.60
N LYS A 47 -2.65 13.00 19.56
CA LYS A 47 -3.06 13.93 20.62
C LYS A 47 -3.45 13.20 21.92
N TYR A 48 -4.09 12.04 21.80
CA TYR A 48 -4.64 11.30 22.93
C TYR A 48 -4.00 9.91 23.11
N SER A 49 -2.68 9.82 22.91
CA SER A 49 -1.93 8.55 22.92
C SER A 49 -1.96 7.79 24.26
N LYS A 50 -2.28 8.48 25.37
CA LYS A 50 -2.38 7.91 26.73
C LYS A 50 -3.78 7.40 27.08
N LEU A 51 -4.80 7.66 26.25
CA LEU A 51 -6.16 7.19 26.52
C LEU A 51 -6.30 5.68 26.32
N LYS A 52 -7.30 5.11 26.99
CA LYS A 52 -7.73 3.73 26.73
C LYS A 52 -8.17 3.59 25.27
N LYS A 53 -7.92 2.41 24.70
CA LYS A 53 -8.19 2.12 23.29
C LYS A 53 -9.66 2.27 22.95
N GLU A 54 -10.56 1.88 23.85
CA GLU A 54 -12.01 1.93 23.65
C GLU A 54 -12.50 3.39 23.56
N THR A 55 -12.01 4.25 24.45
CA THR A 55 -12.35 5.69 24.42
C THR A 55 -11.81 6.34 23.14
N LEU A 56 -10.59 5.99 22.74
CA LEU A 56 -9.98 6.49 21.52
C LEU A 56 -10.77 6.06 20.27
N ASP A 57 -11.24 4.81 20.23
CA ASP A 57 -12.07 4.29 19.15
C ASP A 57 -13.43 5.00 19.07
N GLN A 58 -14.10 5.22 20.20
CA GLN A 58 -15.35 6.00 20.23
C GLN A 58 -15.16 7.44 19.75
N MET A 59 -14.02 8.06 20.04
CA MET A 59 -13.70 9.40 19.54
C MET A 59 -13.42 9.39 18.04
N CYS A 60 -12.64 8.41 17.57
CA CYS A 60 -12.30 8.27 16.16
C CYS A 60 -13.52 7.95 15.30
N SER A 61 -14.43 7.07 15.73
CA SER A 61 -15.64 6.73 14.97
C SER A 61 -16.59 7.93 14.79
N LYS A 62 -16.68 8.79 15.81
CA LYS A 62 -17.46 10.04 15.76
C LYS A 62 -16.81 11.13 14.91
N LYS A 63 -15.48 11.17 14.83
CA LYS A 63 -14.75 12.20 14.06
C LYS A 63 -14.54 11.81 12.60
N ALA A 64 -14.26 10.54 12.35
CA ALA A 64 -14.00 9.96 11.04
C ALA A 64 -15.18 9.09 10.59
N THR A 65 -16.37 9.70 10.59
CA THR A 65 -17.64 9.02 10.32
C THR A 65 -17.75 8.50 8.89
N PHE A 66 -17.14 9.20 7.93
CA PHE A 66 -17.20 8.78 6.54
C PHE A 66 -16.44 7.46 6.33
N LEU A 67 -15.23 7.36 6.87
CA LEU A 67 -14.42 6.14 6.84
C LEU A 67 -15.06 5.03 7.69
N PHE A 68 -15.60 5.38 8.87
CA PHE A 68 -16.25 4.40 9.74
C PHE A 68 -17.48 3.76 9.07
N ASN A 69 -18.34 4.55 8.44
CA ASN A 69 -19.58 4.06 7.84
C ASN A 69 -19.37 3.39 6.48
N ASN A 70 -18.50 3.94 5.62
CA ASN A 70 -18.38 3.51 4.22
C ASN A 70 -17.17 2.58 3.99
N TYR A 71 -16.16 2.64 4.86
CA TYR A 71 -14.88 1.95 4.68
C TYR A 71 -14.36 1.36 6.01
N TYR A 72 -15.25 0.72 6.77
CA TYR A 72 -14.97 0.21 8.11
C TYR A 72 -13.71 -0.66 8.21
N ASN A 73 -13.39 -1.43 7.16
CA ASN A 73 -12.18 -2.25 7.13
C ASN A 73 -10.90 -1.39 7.18
N ILE A 74 -10.86 -0.30 6.40
CA ILE A 74 -9.76 0.67 6.41
C ILE A 74 -9.68 1.34 7.79
N TYR A 75 -10.83 1.79 8.32
CA TYR A 75 -10.92 2.37 9.66
C TYR A 75 -10.32 1.43 10.73
N ASN A 76 -10.79 0.18 10.79
CA ASN A 76 -10.37 -0.81 11.78
C ASN A 76 -8.87 -1.12 11.68
N ARG A 77 -8.35 -1.30 10.45
CA ARG A 77 -6.91 -1.54 10.24
C ARG A 77 -6.07 -0.32 10.62
N LEU A 78 -6.55 0.89 10.37
CA LEU A 78 -5.88 2.13 10.76
C LEU A 78 -5.83 2.26 12.30
N MET A 79 -6.93 1.96 12.99
CA MET A 79 -6.97 1.94 14.46
C MET A 79 -5.97 0.94 15.04
N LYS A 80 -5.84 -0.24 14.43
CA LYS A 80 -4.88 -1.29 14.82
C LYS A 80 -3.43 -1.07 14.38
N ASN A 81 -3.10 0.04 13.71
CA ASN A 81 -1.77 0.28 13.12
C ASN A 81 -1.33 -0.81 12.13
N GLN A 82 -2.27 -1.38 11.38
CA GLN A 82 -2.03 -2.47 10.42
C GLN A 82 -1.93 -1.97 8.97
N LEU A 83 -1.87 -0.66 8.76
CA LEU A 83 -1.73 -0.04 7.44
C LEU A 83 -0.41 0.71 7.33
N ASN A 84 0.21 0.62 6.17
CA ASN A 84 1.26 1.54 5.77
C ASN A 84 0.60 2.86 5.29
N LEU A 85 0.77 3.93 6.07
CA LEU A 85 0.17 5.24 5.81
C LEU A 85 0.68 5.88 4.52
N GLU A 86 1.94 5.62 4.15
CA GLU A 86 2.53 6.12 2.92
C GLU A 86 1.83 5.51 1.70
N ILE A 87 1.64 4.19 1.73
CA ILE A 87 0.95 3.48 0.64
C ILE A 87 -0.52 3.91 0.57
N LEU A 88 -1.20 3.98 1.72
CA LEU A 88 -2.57 4.46 1.78
C LEU A 88 -2.70 5.86 1.17
N GLY A 89 -1.79 6.77 1.50
CA GLY A 89 -1.75 8.12 0.92
C GLY A 89 -1.56 8.10 -0.59
N ARG A 90 -0.59 7.31 -1.11
CA ARG A 90 -0.37 7.16 -2.55
C ARG A 90 -1.61 6.60 -3.27
N LEU A 91 -2.29 5.60 -2.68
CA LEU A 91 -3.52 5.03 -3.25
C LEU A 91 -4.67 6.04 -3.29
N ILE A 92 -4.82 6.86 -2.24
CA ILE A 92 -5.81 7.94 -2.21
C ILE A 92 -5.51 8.99 -3.30
N MET A 93 -4.24 9.30 -3.55
CA MET A 93 -3.84 10.22 -4.63
C MET A 93 -4.18 9.66 -6.01
N VAL A 94 -3.97 8.36 -6.24
CA VAL A 94 -4.41 7.72 -7.50
C VAL A 94 -5.92 7.80 -7.65
N LEU A 95 -6.68 7.55 -6.58
CA LEU A 95 -8.14 7.71 -6.60
C LEU A 95 -8.54 9.15 -6.95
N LYS A 96 -7.88 10.15 -6.34
CA LYS A 96 -8.08 11.57 -6.66
C LYS A 96 -7.78 11.88 -8.13
N SER A 97 -6.73 11.29 -8.70
CA SER A 97 -6.35 11.52 -10.11
C SER A 97 -7.43 10.99 -11.07
N ILE A 98 -8.13 9.90 -10.71
CA ILE A 98 -9.31 9.44 -11.47
C ILE A 98 -10.45 10.45 -11.33
N GLU A 99 -10.72 10.92 -10.10
CA GLU A 99 -11.79 11.87 -9.78
C GLU A 99 -11.63 13.23 -10.46
N ASP A 100 -10.38 13.68 -10.64
CA ASP A 100 -10.03 14.93 -11.32
C ASP A 100 -9.97 14.77 -12.84
N GLY A 101 -10.11 13.54 -13.36
CA GLY A 101 -10.11 13.24 -14.79
C GLY A 101 -8.74 13.03 -15.41
N GLU A 102 -7.67 13.07 -14.62
CA GLU A 102 -6.29 12.85 -15.09
C GLU A 102 -6.05 11.40 -15.52
N TYR A 103 -6.66 10.45 -14.81
CA TYR A 103 -6.58 9.01 -15.12
C TYR A 103 -7.97 8.42 -15.41
N ASP A 104 -7.97 7.37 -16.23
CA ASP A 104 -9.03 6.37 -16.26
C ASP A 104 -8.68 5.19 -15.33
N GLN A 105 -9.62 4.25 -15.14
CA GLN A 105 -9.42 3.10 -14.26
C GLN A 105 -8.26 2.19 -14.68
N HIS A 106 -7.97 2.09 -15.98
CA HIS A 106 -6.93 1.23 -16.52
C HIS A 106 -5.55 1.80 -16.23
N THR A 107 -5.37 3.09 -16.50
CA THR A 107 -4.17 3.85 -16.18
C THR A 107 -3.91 3.84 -14.69
N ALA A 108 -4.95 4.09 -13.89
CA ALA A 108 -4.86 4.02 -12.44
C ALA A 108 -4.44 2.63 -11.95
N SER A 109 -4.97 1.55 -12.54
CA SER A 109 -4.59 0.18 -12.20
C SER A 109 -3.11 -0.12 -12.49
N VAL A 110 -2.55 0.44 -13.56
CA VAL A 110 -1.10 0.36 -13.85
C VAL A 110 -0.30 1.06 -12.75
N VAL A 111 -0.72 2.26 -12.34
CA VAL A 111 -0.04 3.05 -11.29
C VAL A 111 -0.11 2.33 -9.94
N VAL A 112 -1.28 1.81 -9.56
CA VAL A 112 -1.45 1.00 -8.34
C VAL A 112 -0.55 -0.23 -8.37
N GLY A 113 -0.47 -0.94 -9.50
CA GLY A 113 0.42 -2.08 -9.67
C GLY A 113 1.89 -1.74 -9.44
N LYS A 114 2.35 -0.57 -9.93
CA LYS A 114 3.71 -0.07 -9.68
C LYS A 114 3.96 0.21 -8.21
N ILE A 115 3.03 0.88 -7.52
CA ILE A 115 3.13 1.15 -6.07
C ILE A 115 3.25 -0.16 -5.27
N LEU A 116 2.45 -1.18 -5.62
CA LEU A 116 2.50 -2.47 -4.95
C LEU A 116 3.80 -3.24 -5.24
N LYS A 117 4.32 -3.14 -6.46
CA LYS A 117 5.60 -3.75 -6.85
C LYS A 117 6.77 -3.10 -6.10
N GLU A 118 6.79 -1.77 -6.02
CA GLU A 118 7.79 -1.04 -5.22
C GLU A 118 7.76 -1.49 -3.75
N MET A 119 6.56 -1.58 -3.14
CA MET A 119 6.42 -2.10 -1.78
C MET A 119 6.99 -3.53 -1.64
N TYR A 120 6.68 -4.42 -2.59
CA TYR A 120 7.16 -5.79 -2.54
C TYR A 120 8.69 -5.85 -2.63
N ILE A 121 9.28 -5.12 -3.59
CA ILE A 121 10.73 -5.03 -3.76
C ILE A 121 11.38 -4.47 -2.49
N ASP A 122 10.87 -3.36 -1.97
CA ASP A 122 11.40 -2.76 -0.74
C ASP A 122 11.24 -3.69 0.47
N SER A 123 10.15 -4.47 0.55
CA SER A 123 9.97 -5.47 1.60
C SER A 123 10.95 -6.64 1.48
N ALA A 124 11.26 -7.07 0.25
CA ALA A 124 12.23 -8.12 -0.03
C ALA A 124 13.68 -7.65 0.20
N LEU A 125 13.99 -6.41 -0.15
CA LEU A 125 15.28 -5.75 0.12
C LEU A 125 15.47 -5.46 1.61
N ARG A 126 14.40 -5.10 2.34
CA ARG A 126 14.37 -5.04 3.82
C ARG A 126 14.37 -6.43 4.47
N GLY A 127 14.31 -7.51 3.67
CA GLY A 127 14.46 -8.91 4.06
C GLY A 127 15.91 -9.33 4.38
N GLU A 128 16.77 -8.40 4.80
CA GLU A 128 17.80 -8.73 5.79
C GLU A 128 17.12 -8.74 7.15
N THR A 129 16.78 -9.94 7.63
CA THR A 129 16.06 -10.23 8.86
C THR A 129 16.60 -9.43 10.05
N ILE A 130 15.87 -8.39 10.47
CA ILE A 130 16.04 -7.82 11.80
C ILE A 130 15.47 -8.84 12.79
N ASP A 131 16.35 -9.57 13.47
CA ASP A 131 15.97 -10.43 14.57
C ASP A 131 15.35 -9.55 15.67
N LYS A 132 14.02 -9.68 15.83
CA LYS A 132 13.21 -8.83 16.72
C LYS A 132 13.61 -8.95 18.19
N LYS A 133 14.47 -9.91 18.56
CA LYS A 133 14.98 -10.07 19.92
C LYS A 133 16.30 -9.37 20.21
N THR A 134 17.12 -9.05 19.20
CA THR A 134 18.50 -8.60 19.42
C THR A 134 18.89 -7.32 18.69
N GLY A 135 18.11 -6.88 17.69
CA GLY A 135 18.38 -5.63 16.96
C GLY A 135 19.69 -5.61 16.17
N LYS A 136 20.36 -6.76 16.03
CA LYS A 136 21.58 -6.91 15.22
C LYS A 136 21.23 -7.44 13.83
N VAL A 137 21.87 -6.85 12.81
CA VAL A 137 21.78 -7.30 11.42
C VAL A 137 22.59 -8.58 11.28
N GLU A 138 21.96 -9.71 10.97
CA GLU A 138 22.67 -10.93 10.59
C GLU A 138 23.29 -10.74 9.20
N LYS A 139 24.61 -10.53 9.14
CA LYS A 139 25.35 -10.53 7.88
C LYS A 139 25.30 -11.94 7.28
N LYS A 140 24.63 -12.09 6.13
CA LYS A 140 24.70 -13.33 5.34
C LYS A 140 26.16 -13.63 5.02
N ARG A 141 26.58 -14.88 5.26
CA ARG A 141 27.91 -15.36 4.84
C ARG A 141 28.00 -15.23 3.32
N LYS A 142 28.95 -14.42 2.83
CA LYS A 142 29.25 -14.35 1.39
C LYS A 142 29.63 -15.76 0.91
N GLY A 143 28.79 -16.37 0.08
CA GLY A 143 29.15 -17.60 -0.61
C GLY A 143 30.44 -17.37 -1.42
N LYS A 144 31.40 -18.29 -1.33
CA LYS A 144 32.63 -18.19 -2.13
C LYS A 144 32.25 -18.24 -3.60
N ASN A 145 32.73 -17.27 -4.38
CA ASN A 145 32.50 -17.21 -5.82
C ASN A 145 33.43 -18.23 -6.51
N ILE A 146 33.05 -19.51 -6.50
CA ILE A 146 33.80 -20.59 -7.15
C ILE A 146 33.31 -20.68 -8.60
N LYS A 147 34.23 -20.51 -9.57
CA LYS A 147 33.92 -20.78 -10.97
C LYS A 147 33.86 -22.30 -11.19
N TRP A 148 33.03 -22.75 -12.11
CA TRP A 148 32.82 -24.18 -12.40
C TRP A 148 34.11 -24.97 -12.65
N ASN A 149 35.09 -24.34 -13.30
CA ASN A 149 36.41 -24.94 -13.53
C ASN A 149 37.22 -25.16 -12.24
N ASP A 150 37.04 -24.31 -11.22
CA ASP A 150 37.72 -24.44 -9.94
C ASP A 150 37.07 -25.54 -9.08
N PHE A 151 35.75 -25.71 -9.19
CA PHE A 151 35.02 -26.81 -8.53
C PHE A 151 35.47 -28.19 -9.05
N LYS A 152 35.66 -28.33 -10.37
CA LYS A 152 36.11 -29.59 -10.97
C LYS A 152 37.53 -30.02 -10.60
N LYS A 153 38.38 -29.09 -10.15
CA LYS A 153 39.74 -29.41 -9.67
C LYS A 153 39.76 -29.86 -8.20
N MET A 154 38.63 -29.74 -7.49
CA MET A 154 38.47 -30.17 -6.10
C MET A 154 37.78 -31.55 -5.98
N GLN A 155 37.45 -32.19 -7.10
CA GLN A 155 37.02 -33.60 -7.22
C GLN A 155 38.20 -34.44 -7.69
#